data_AF-S7WIY7-F1
#
_entry.id   AF-S7WIY7-F1
#
_cell.length_a   1.000
_cell.length_b   1.000
_cell.length_c   1.000
_cell.angle_alpha   90.00
_cell.angle_beta   90.00
_cell.angle_gamma   90.00
#
_symmetry.space_group_name_H-M   'P 1'
#
loop_
_entity.id
_entity.type
_entity.pdbx_description
1 polymer ?
#
loop_
_entity_poly.entity_id
_entity_poly.type
_entity_poly.pdbx_seq_one_letter_code
_entity_poly.pdbx_strand_id
1 'polypeptide(L)'
;MLKHLTQILLIPIVIFTSCSEKESEADVLTSGNQISYNFHIRPILSDNCFACHGPDENKRESGLRLDTEESAYAALKENPEAHAIVPGKPGKSEVVLRIEATDAAELMPPPESNLKLSGSEIETIKKWIKQGAKYQPHWAFVTPSKTSLPKNFKC
;
A
#
# COMPACT_ATOMS: atom_id res chain seq x y z
N MET A 1 -48.29 30.59 -49.06
CA MET A 1 -46.98 31.10 -48.58
C MET A 1 -46.73 30.45 -47.21
N LEU A 2 -46.36 29.17 -47.21
CA LEU A 2 -44.97 28.68 -47.13
C LEU A 2 -44.44 28.71 -45.68
N LYS A 3 -44.73 27.65 -44.93
CA LYS A 3 -43.76 26.68 -44.37
C LYS A 3 -42.95 27.22 -43.18
N HIS A 4 -43.17 26.68 -41.98
CA HIS A 4 -42.25 25.72 -41.35
C HIS A 4 -42.73 25.37 -39.95
N LEU A 5 -43.55 24.33 -39.91
CA LEU A 5 -43.83 23.49 -38.76
C LEU A 5 -42.56 22.71 -38.45
N THR A 6 -41.78 23.13 -37.44
CA THR A 6 -40.62 22.39 -36.96
C THR A 6 -41.10 21.26 -36.06
N GLN A 7 -41.13 20.07 -36.64
CA GLN A 7 -41.42 18.79 -36.02
C GLN A 7 -40.44 18.54 -34.86
N ILE A 8 -40.94 18.52 -33.62
CA ILE A 8 -40.20 18.01 -32.46
C ILE A 8 -40.19 16.48 -32.60
N LEU A 9 -39.09 15.95 -33.16
CA LEU A 9 -38.82 14.52 -33.19
C LEU A 9 -38.29 14.10 -31.82
N LEU A 10 -39.17 13.52 -31.00
CA LEU A 10 -38.81 12.80 -29.78
C LEU A 10 -37.95 11.59 -30.14
N ILE A 11 -36.63 11.71 -29.97
CA ILE A 11 -35.70 10.58 -29.99
C ILE A 11 -35.79 9.91 -28.60
N PRO A 12 -36.11 8.61 -28.51
CA PRO A 12 -36.01 7.91 -27.23
C PRO A 12 -34.51 7.78 -26.90
N ILE A 13 -34.06 8.51 -25.89
CA ILE A 13 -32.75 8.30 -25.28
C ILE A 13 -32.80 6.93 -24.62
N VAL A 14 -32.26 5.93 -25.32
CA VAL A 14 -32.00 4.60 -24.77
C VAL A 14 -30.89 4.78 -23.74
N ILE A 15 -31.27 4.91 -22.47
CA ILE A 15 -30.33 4.89 -21.35
C ILE A 15 -29.83 3.45 -21.24
N PHE A 16 -28.76 3.12 -21.98
CA PHE A 16 -27.96 1.94 -21.69
C PHE A 16 -27.35 2.16 -20.31
N THR A 17 -28.05 1.70 -19.27
CA THR A 17 -27.47 1.44 -17.96
C THR A 17 -26.42 0.36 -18.14
N SER A 18 -25.20 0.82 -18.42
CA SER A 18 -23.98 0.03 -18.35
C SER A 18 -23.86 -0.47 -16.91
N CYS A 19 -24.18 -1.74 -16.69
CA CYS A 19 -23.81 -2.45 -15.47
C CYS A 19 -22.28 -2.46 -15.42
N SER A 20 -21.71 -1.58 -14.60
CA SER A 20 -20.32 -1.68 -14.20
C SER A 20 -20.17 -2.98 -13.43
N GLU A 21 -19.57 -3.98 -14.06
CA GLU A 21 -19.10 -5.19 -13.39
C GLU A 21 -18.19 -4.75 -12.24
N LYS A 22 -18.65 -4.99 -11.03
CA LYS A 22 -17.89 -4.74 -9.82
C LYS A 22 -16.84 -5.86 -9.75
N GLU A 23 -15.67 -5.60 -10.32
CA GLU A 23 -14.53 -6.52 -10.26
C GLU A 23 -14.32 -6.96 -8.80
N SER A 24 -14.37 -8.27 -8.58
CA SER A 24 -14.34 -8.86 -7.26
C SER A 24 -12.97 -8.63 -6.60
N GLU A 25 -12.95 -7.96 -5.45
CA GLU A 25 -11.74 -7.72 -4.65
C GLU A 25 -11.05 -9.01 -4.12
N ALA A 26 -11.63 -10.19 -4.38
CA ALA A 26 -11.13 -11.48 -3.91
C ALA A 26 -9.99 -12.08 -4.76
N ASP A 27 -9.81 -11.68 -6.03
CA ASP A 27 -8.75 -12.22 -6.90
C ASP A 27 -7.39 -11.51 -6.75
N VAL A 28 -7.37 -10.45 -5.95
CA VAL A 28 -6.21 -9.58 -5.73
C VAL A 28 -5.09 -10.32 -4.96
N LEU A 29 -5.41 -11.36 -4.18
CA LEU A 29 -4.41 -12.08 -3.37
C LEU A 29 -3.74 -13.26 -4.09
N THR A 30 -4.26 -13.68 -5.25
CA THR A 30 -3.83 -14.89 -5.98
C THR A 30 -3.01 -14.60 -7.24
N SER A 31 -2.97 -13.35 -7.70
CA SER A 31 -1.98 -12.94 -8.70
C SER A 31 -0.62 -12.85 -8.00
N GLY A 32 0.33 -13.71 -8.34
CA GLY A 32 1.70 -13.74 -7.76
C GLY A 32 2.50 -12.44 -7.90
N ASN A 33 1.87 -11.38 -8.40
CA ASN A 33 2.40 -10.03 -8.48
C ASN A 33 1.99 -9.13 -7.31
N GLN A 34 0.98 -9.48 -6.50
CA GLN A 34 0.49 -8.66 -5.38
C GLN A 34 1.35 -8.81 -4.12
N ILE A 35 1.75 -7.70 -3.52
CA ILE A 35 2.43 -7.72 -2.22
C ILE A 35 1.41 -7.66 -1.08
N SER A 36 1.29 -8.77 -0.35
CA SER A 36 0.56 -8.82 0.93
C SER A 36 1.32 -8.11 2.04
N TYR A 37 0.65 -7.20 2.76
CA TYR A 37 1.24 -6.51 3.91
C TYR A 37 1.65 -7.49 5.00
N ASN A 38 0.76 -8.39 5.41
CA ASN A 38 1.03 -9.30 6.52
C ASN A 38 2.13 -10.33 6.22
N PHE A 39 2.23 -10.82 4.98
CA PHE A 39 3.20 -11.86 4.63
C PHE A 39 4.55 -11.32 4.18
N HIS A 40 4.58 -10.15 3.54
CA HIS A 40 5.82 -9.63 2.94
C HIS A 40 6.33 -8.37 3.64
N ILE A 41 5.45 -7.42 4.02
CA ILE A 41 5.89 -6.09 4.48
C ILE A 41 6.06 -6.03 5.99
N ARG A 42 5.06 -6.51 6.73
CA ARG A 42 5.07 -6.49 8.19
C ARG A 42 6.32 -7.16 8.78
N PRO A 43 6.79 -8.33 8.30
CA PRO A 43 8.04 -8.91 8.78
C PRO A 43 9.24 -7.97 8.56
N ILE A 44 9.37 -7.40 7.36
CA ILE A 44 10.47 -6.46 7.03
C ILE A 44 10.44 -5.24 7.97
N LEU A 45 9.27 -4.63 8.16
CA LEU A 45 9.14 -3.46 9.03
C LEU A 45 9.34 -3.80 10.51
N SER A 46 8.88 -4.99 10.94
CA SER A 46 9.08 -5.47 12.30
C SER A 46 10.54 -5.67 12.63
N ASP A 47 11.28 -6.30 11.71
CA ASP A 47 12.67 -6.68 11.93
C ASP A 47 13.62 -5.48 11.80
N ASN A 48 13.28 -4.51 10.93
CA ASN A 48 14.20 -3.43 10.58
C ASN A 48 13.78 -2.04 11.07
N CYS A 49 12.50 -1.80 11.40
CA CYS A 49 12.00 -0.43 11.61
C CYS A 49 11.32 -0.21 12.96
N PHE A 50 10.57 -1.18 13.48
CA PHE A 50 9.71 -0.96 14.66
C PHE A 50 10.46 -0.77 15.97
N ALA A 51 11.76 -1.10 16.03
CA ALA A 51 12.58 -0.83 17.20
C ALA A 51 12.61 0.68 17.56
N CYS A 52 12.70 1.55 16.54
CA CYS A 52 12.74 3.01 16.71
C CYS A 52 11.46 3.71 16.20
N HIS A 53 10.71 3.10 15.27
CA HIS A 53 9.49 3.69 14.68
C HIS A 53 8.24 2.82 14.90
N GLY A 54 8.16 2.16 16.06
CA GLY A 54 7.09 1.25 16.41
C GLY A 54 6.37 1.62 17.72
N PRO A 55 5.66 0.65 18.34
CA PRO A 55 4.72 0.93 19.42
C PRO A 55 5.34 1.35 20.75
N ASP A 56 6.63 1.12 21.00
CA ASP A 56 7.30 1.55 22.22
C ASP A 56 7.54 3.06 22.21
N GLU A 57 6.84 3.82 23.05
CA GLU A 57 6.99 5.28 23.15
C GLU A 57 8.36 5.71 23.64
N ASN A 58 9.01 4.90 24.48
CA ASN A 58 10.28 5.28 25.13
C ASN A 58 11.47 5.19 24.17
N LYS A 59 11.34 4.42 23.09
CA LYS A 59 12.35 4.25 22.04
C LYS A 59 11.99 4.99 20.76
N ARG A 60 10.84 5.67 20.74
CA ARG A 60 10.29 6.20 19.49
C ARG A 60 11.03 7.42 19.02
N GLU A 61 11.59 7.32 17.83
CA GLU A 61 12.25 8.42 17.15
C GLU A 61 11.26 9.18 16.25
N SER A 62 11.43 10.50 16.20
CA SER A 62 10.63 11.43 15.39
C SER A 62 9.11 11.38 15.65
N GLY A 63 8.67 10.67 16.71
CA GLY A 63 7.26 10.41 16.98
C GLY A 63 6.57 9.55 15.91
N LEU A 64 7.32 8.91 15.01
CA LEU A 64 6.79 8.18 13.86
C LEU A 64 6.38 6.74 14.24
N ARG A 65 5.21 6.31 13.78
CA ARG A 65 4.72 4.94 13.87
C ARG A 65 4.54 4.34 12.48
N LEU A 66 5.39 3.40 12.12
CA LEU A 66 5.28 2.64 10.86
C LEU A 66 4.40 1.39 11.00
N ASP A 67 4.09 0.97 12.23
CA ASP A 67 3.22 -0.17 12.53
C ASP A 67 1.73 0.14 12.38
N THR A 68 1.36 1.42 12.31
CA THR A 68 -0.02 1.90 12.13
C THR A 68 -0.15 2.64 10.80
N GLU A 69 -1.24 2.39 10.07
CA GLU A 69 -1.53 3.04 8.79
C GLU A 69 -1.67 4.55 8.95
N GLU A 70 -2.40 4.97 9.99
CA GLU A 70 -2.76 6.36 10.23
C GLU A 70 -1.52 7.24 10.40
N SER A 71 -0.56 6.79 11.20
CA SER A 71 0.69 7.54 11.39
C SER A 71 1.63 7.42 10.19
N ALA A 72 1.66 6.29 9.50
CA ALA A 72 2.52 6.11 8.33
C ALA A 72 2.10 7.05 7.18
N TYR A 73 0.81 7.35 7.08
CA TYR A 73 0.25 8.24 6.08
C TYR A 73 0.06 9.68 6.57
N ALA A 74 0.34 9.97 7.84
CA ALA A 74 0.28 11.32 8.36
C ALA A 74 1.48 12.15 7.90
N ALA A 75 1.30 13.47 7.89
CA ALA A 75 2.41 14.40 7.73
C ALA A 75 3.43 14.20 8.84
N LEU A 76 4.72 14.23 8.49
CA LEU A 76 5.79 14.08 9.47
C LEU A 76 5.87 15.30 10.38
N LYS A 77 6.13 15.05 11.66
CA LYS A 77 6.20 16.10 12.68
C LYS A 77 7.26 17.17 12.37
N GLU A 78 8.40 16.73 11.87
CA GLU A 78 9.56 17.61 11.58
C GLU A 78 9.48 18.24 10.19
N ASN A 79 8.75 17.61 9.26
CA ASN A 79 8.52 18.13 7.93
C ASN A 79 7.04 17.90 7.53
N PRO A 80 6.16 18.90 7.76
CA PRO A 80 4.73 18.77 7.49
C PRO A 80 4.37 18.58 6.01
N GLU A 81 5.30 18.80 5.07
CA GLU A 81 5.07 18.55 3.63
C GLU A 81 5.39 17.09 3.23
N ALA A 82 6.15 16.38 4.07
CA ALA A 82 6.59 15.02 3.85
C ALA A 82 5.75 14.00 4.63
N HIS A 83 5.72 12.77 4.13
CA HIS A 83 4.97 11.65 4.71
C HIS A 83 5.87 10.41 4.69
N ALA A 84 5.76 9.55 5.71
CA ALA A 84 6.56 8.32 5.75
C ALA A 84 6.26 7.44 4.54
N ILE A 85 4.96 7.25 4.25
CA ILE A 85 4.46 6.49 3.11
C ILE A 85 3.41 7.32 2.38
N VAL A 86 3.63 7.53 1.08
CA VAL A 86 2.64 8.07 0.14
C VAL A 86 2.14 6.94 -0.76
N PRO A 87 0.90 6.45 -0.56
CA PRO A 87 0.32 5.40 -1.39
C PRO A 87 0.43 5.68 -2.89
N GLY A 88 0.96 4.70 -3.63
CA GLY A 88 1.16 4.77 -5.08
C GLY A 88 2.40 5.57 -5.52
N LYS A 89 3.12 6.25 -4.62
CA LYS A 89 4.23 7.14 -4.98
C LYS A 89 5.51 6.84 -4.19
N PRO A 90 6.23 5.74 -4.52
CA PRO A 90 7.47 5.37 -3.83
C PRO A 90 8.50 6.51 -3.73
N GLY A 91 8.74 7.24 -4.83
CA GLY A 91 9.69 8.36 -4.83
C GLY A 91 9.23 9.62 -4.09
N LYS A 92 8.05 9.61 -3.45
CA LYS A 92 7.57 10.67 -2.54
C LYS A 92 7.42 10.16 -1.11
N SER A 93 7.73 8.89 -0.85
CA SER A 93 7.67 8.29 0.47
C SER A 93 9.04 8.40 1.13
N GLU A 94 9.10 9.05 2.29
CA GLU A 94 10.36 9.18 3.04
C GLU A 94 10.98 7.82 3.35
N VAL A 95 10.19 6.79 3.62
CA VAL A 95 10.71 5.42 3.84
C VAL A 95 11.62 4.98 2.67
N VAL A 96 11.25 5.26 1.42
CA VAL A 96 12.07 4.87 0.26
C VAL A 96 13.32 5.73 0.17
N LEU A 97 13.19 7.04 0.40
CA LEU A 97 14.34 7.96 0.37
C LEU A 97 15.38 7.57 1.43
N ARG A 98 14.92 7.19 2.64
CA ARG A 98 15.79 6.84 3.76
C ARG A 98 16.46 5.48 3.61
N ILE A 99 15.78 4.46 3.08
CA ILE A 99 16.40 3.13 2.88
C ILE A 99 17.36 3.10 1.68
N GLU A 100 17.25 4.07 0.76
CA GLU A 100 18.13 4.21 -0.41
C GLU A 100 19.17 5.33 -0.26
N ALA A 101 19.19 6.03 0.89
CA ALA A 101 20.10 7.13 1.13
C ALA A 101 21.56 6.68 1.09
N THR A 102 22.43 7.54 0.58
CA THR A 102 23.89 7.32 0.57
C THR A 102 24.58 7.99 1.75
N ASP A 103 23.97 9.03 2.33
CA ASP A 103 24.45 9.65 3.55
C ASP A 103 24.08 8.79 4.76
N ALA A 104 25.09 8.43 5.57
CA ALA A 104 24.91 7.65 6.78
C ALA A 104 24.01 8.34 7.82
N ALA A 105 23.94 9.68 7.81
CA ALA A 105 23.06 10.44 8.71
C ALA A 105 21.58 10.37 8.32
N GLU A 106 21.28 10.05 7.05
CA GLU A 106 19.91 9.93 6.55
C GLU A 106 19.48 8.47 6.35
N LEU A 107 20.44 7.55 6.22
CA LEU A 107 20.20 6.14 5.98
C LEU A 107 19.42 5.50 7.13
N MET A 108 18.37 4.77 6.76
CA MET A 108 17.60 3.95 7.68
C MET A 108 17.62 2.49 7.23
N PRO A 109 17.81 1.51 8.14
CA PRO A 109 18.14 1.68 9.55
C PRO A 109 19.51 2.38 9.74
N PRO A 110 19.70 3.12 10.84
CA PRO A 110 20.97 3.77 11.11
C PRO A 110 22.10 2.73 11.22
N PRO A 111 23.33 3.01 10.75
CA PRO A 111 24.43 2.05 10.78
C PRO A 111 24.70 1.45 12.17
N GLU A 112 24.51 2.23 13.24
CA GLU A 112 24.67 1.81 14.63
C GLU A 112 23.65 0.76 15.10
N SER A 113 22.52 0.63 14.40
CA SER A 113 21.53 -0.42 14.68
C SER A 113 22.05 -1.81 14.31
N ASN A 114 23.08 -1.90 13.45
CA ASN A 114 23.58 -3.13 12.84
C ASN A 114 22.52 -3.90 12.03
N LEU A 115 21.41 -3.26 11.68
CA LEU A 115 20.37 -3.79 10.81
C LEU A 115 20.61 -3.31 9.38
N LYS A 116 20.22 -4.13 8.40
CA LYS A 116 20.36 -3.78 6.99
C LYS A 116 19.34 -4.51 6.14
N LEU A 117 18.62 -3.75 5.32
CA LEU A 117 17.74 -4.33 4.32
C LEU A 117 18.56 -4.90 3.15
N SER A 118 18.15 -6.07 2.69
CA SER A 118 18.55 -6.62 1.40
C SER A 118 17.89 -5.85 0.25
N GLY A 119 18.50 -5.91 -0.95
CA GLY A 119 17.91 -5.31 -2.14
C GLY A 119 16.51 -5.84 -2.46
N SER A 120 16.24 -7.12 -2.18
CA SER A 120 14.91 -7.71 -2.36
C SER A 120 13.85 -7.14 -1.41
N GLU A 121 14.23 -6.82 -0.17
CA GLU A 121 13.32 -6.21 0.80
C GLU A 121 13.00 -4.77 0.43
N ILE A 122 14.01 -4.00 -0.01
CA ILE A 122 13.82 -2.63 -0.53
C ILE A 122 12.86 -2.64 -1.72
N GLU A 123 13.07 -3.53 -2.69
CA GLU A 123 12.19 -3.66 -3.85
C GLU A 123 10.78 -4.12 -3.47
N THR A 124 10.65 -4.98 -2.47
CA THR A 124 9.36 -5.42 -1.94
C THR A 124 8.57 -4.25 -1.33
N ILE A 125 9.23 -3.40 -0.54
CA ILE A 125 8.63 -2.18 0.03
C ILE A 125 8.22 -1.22 -1.09
N LYS A 126 9.10 -0.92 -2.04
CA LYS A 126 8.81 -0.02 -3.16
C LYS A 126 7.63 -0.50 -3.98
N LYS A 127 7.57 -1.81 -4.27
CA LYS A 127 6.48 -2.42 -5.02
C LYS A 127 5.17 -2.35 -4.25
N TRP A 128 5.16 -2.64 -2.96
CA TRP A 128 3.97 -2.50 -2.12
C TRP A 128 3.47 -1.05 -2.07
N ILE A 129 4.36 -0.09 -1.90
CA ILE A 129 3.99 1.33 -1.94
C ILE A 129 3.40 1.69 -3.30
N LYS A 130 4.02 1.25 -4.39
CA LYS A 130 3.51 1.45 -5.76
C LYS A 130 2.12 0.84 -5.97
N GLN A 131 1.81 -0.25 -5.28
CA GLN A 131 0.49 -0.92 -5.28
C GLN A 131 -0.55 -0.26 -4.36
N GLY A 132 -0.23 0.90 -3.78
CA GLY A 132 -1.13 1.65 -2.92
C GLY A 132 -0.93 1.42 -1.42
N ALA A 133 0.16 0.75 -1.03
CA ALA A 133 0.61 0.63 0.35
C ALA A 133 -0.44 0.10 1.35
N LYS A 134 -1.42 -0.71 0.91
CA LYS A 134 -2.55 -1.11 1.76
C LYS A 134 -2.05 -1.84 3.01
N TYR A 135 -2.38 -1.29 4.19
CA TYR A 135 -2.17 -1.97 5.45
C TYR A 135 -3.20 -3.08 5.66
N GLN A 136 -2.87 -4.04 6.50
CA GLN A 136 -3.78 -5.10 6.92
C GLN A 136 -3.76 -5.20 8.44
N PRO A 137 -4.87 -5.56 9.10
CA PRO A 137 -4.85 -5.88 10.52
C PRO A 137 -3.95 -7.09 10.79
N HIS A 138 -3.50 -7.25 12.03
CA HIS A 138 -2.69 -8.41 12.40
C HIS A 138 -3.44 -9.70 12.07
N TRP A 139 -2.75 -10.70 11.51
CA TRP A 139 -3.34 -11.93 10.98
C TRP A 139 -4.23 -12.67 12.00
N ALA A 140 -3.93 -12.56 13.30
CA ALA A 140 -4.72 -13.13 14.38
C ALA A 140 -6.16 -12.57 14.48
N PHE A 141 -6.42 -11.39 13.90
CA PHE A 141 -7.74 -10.76 13.87
C PHE A 141 -8.43 -10.89 12.50
N VAL A 142 -7.81 -11.58 11.55
CA VAL A 142 -8.39 -11.86 10.23
C VAL A 142 -8.96 -13.26 10.24
N THR A 143 -10.24 -13.40 9.88
CA THR A 143 -10.87 -14.72 9.75
C THR A 143 -10.18 -15.52 8.64
N PRO A 144 -9.67 -16.74 8.92
CA PRO A 144 -9.06 -17.57 7.90
C PRO A 144 -10.06 -17.91 6.79
N SER A 145 -9.64 -17.73 5.54
CA SER A 145 -10.42 -18.14 4.37
C SER A 145 -9.94 -19.50 3.86
N LYS A 146 -10.87 -20.37 3.46
CA LYS A 146 -10.53 -21.66 2.85
C LYS A 146 -10.14 -21.45 1.39
N THR A 147 -8.89 -21.75 1.04
CA THR A 147 -8.45 -21.83 -0.36
C THR A 147 -9.07 -23.07 -1.02
N SER A 148 -9.49 -22.94 -2.28
CA SER A 148 -9.95 -24.10 -3.07
C SER A 148 -8.81 -25.07 -3.33
N LEU A 149 -9.10 -26.37 -3.28
CA LEU A 149 -8.12 -27.40 -3.61
C LEU A 149 -7.61 -27.24 -5.06
N PRO A 150 -6.31 -27.49 -5.33
CA PRO A 150 -5.79 -27.47 -6.68
C PRO A 150 -6.52 -28.51 -7.54
N LYS A 151 -6.96 -28.12 -8.75
CA LYS A 151 -7.73 -29.00 -9.66
C LYS A 151 -6.96 -30.27 -10.10
N ASN A 152 -5.64 -30.27 -9.94
CA ASN A 152 -4.75 -31.33 -10.43
C ASN A 152 -4.14 -32.17 -9.30
N PHE A 153 -4.76 -32.21 -8.11
CA PHE A 153 -4.36 -33.14 -7.06
C PHE A 153 -4.70 -34.57 -7.51
N LYS A 154 -3.75 -35.25 -8.16
CA LYS A 154 -3.80 -36.71 -8.33
C LYS A 154 -3.10 -37.32 -7.12
N CYS A 155 -3.84 -38.14 -6.37
CA CYS A 155 -3.33 -38.97 -5.29
C CYS A 155 -2.41 -40.07 -5.82
#